data_AF-A0A2M8P6I9-F1
#
_entry.id   AF-A0A2M8P6I9-F1
#
_cell.length_a   1.000
_cell.length_b   1.000
_cell.length_c   1.000
_cell.angle_alpha   90.00
_cell.angle_beta   90.00
_cell.angle_gamma   90.00
#
_symmetry.space_group_name_H-M   'P 1'
#
loop_
_entity.id
_entity.type
_entity.pdbx_description
1 polymer ?
#
loop_
_entity_poly.entity_id
_entity_poly.type
_entity_poly.pdbx_seq_one_letter_code
_entity_poly.pdbx_strand_id
1 'polypeptide(L)'
;ALTLIVTDDQTVQQLNRAHRGVDAPTDILSFPSQLFSEELAQEMLAVAEQAGHLSPETAAELQPYLGDLIIALPYTQRHAAELGHSLEDELVL
;
A
#
# COMPACT_ATOMS: atom_id res chain seq x y z
N ALA A 1 0.34 6.86 6.86
CA ALA A 1 0.49 7.19 5.43
C ALA A 1 0.54 5.93 4.57
N LEU A 2 0.16 5.99 3.29
CA LEU A 2 0.21 4.90 2.32
C LEU A 2 0.78 5.45 1.00
N THR A 3 1.65 4.69 0.35
CA THR A 3 2.17 5.03 -0.98
C THR A 3 1.46 4.21 -2.04
N LEU A 4 0.96 4.89 -3.08
CA LEU A 4 0.38 4.26 -4.28
C LEU A 4 1.30 4.48 -5.46
N ILE A 5 1.71 3.40 -6.12
CA ILE A 5 2.55 3.43 -7.31
C ILE A 5 1.75 2.81 -8.45
N VAL A 6 1.50 3.60 -9.48
CA VAL A 6 0.86 3.12 -10.71
C VAL A 6 1.96 2.94 -11.77
N THR A 7 2.06 1.73 -12.31
CA THR A 7 3.17 1.36 -13.21
C THR A 7 2.72 0.36 -14.28
N ASP A 8 3.68 -0.16 -15.05
CA ASP A 8 3.47 -1.13 -16.11
C ASP A 8 3.64 -2.59 -15.65
N ASP A 9 3.18 -3.50 -16.51
CA ASP A 9 3.22 -4.95 -16.27
C ASP A 9 4.65 -5.45 -16.08
N GLN A 10 5.62 -4.89 -16.80
CA GLN A 10 7.01 -5.31 -16.75
C GLN A 10 7.59 -5.05 -15.35
N THR A 11 7.32 -3.86 -14.80
CA THR A 11 7.76 -3.47 -13.46
C THR A 11 7.13 -4.37 -12.41
N VAL A 12 5.81 -4.62 -12.51
CA VAL A 12 5.12 -5.49 -11.56
C VAL A 12 5.58 -6.95 -11.67
N GLN A 13 5.80 -7.48 -12.88
CA GLN A 13 6.32 -8.83 -13.08
C GLN A 13 7.70 -9.00 -12.46
N GLN A 14 8.59 -8.01 -12.62
CA GLN A 14 9.92 -8.04 -12.00
C GLN A 14 9.83 -8.10 -10.47
N LEU A 15 8.93 -7.30 -9.88
CA LEU A 15 8.68 -7.30 -8.44
C LEU A 15 8.04 -8.60 -7.96
N ASN A 16 7.06 -9.13 -8.70
CA ASN A 16 6.40 -10.38 -8.37
C ASN A 16 7.40 -11.54 -8.37
N ARG A 17 8.29 -11.58 -9.35
CA ARG A 17 9.38 -12.56 -9.40
C ARG A 17 10.35 -12.38 -8.24
N ALA A 18 10.78 -11.15 -7.95
CA ALA A 18 11.76 -10.87 -6.92
C ALA A 18 11.26 -11.17 -5.49
N HIS A 19 9.99 -10.88 -5.21
CA HIS A 19 9.44 -10.96 -3.84
C HIS A 19 8.53 -12.17 -3.60
N ARG A 20 7.91 -12.73 -4.64
CA ARG A 20 6.99 -13.88 -4.54
C ARG A 20 7.44 -15.10 -5.36
N GLY A 21 8.51 -14.99 -6.14
CA GLY A 21 9.01 -16.08 -6.99
C GLY A 21 8.13 -16.39 -8.21
N VAL A 22 7.16 -15.54 -8.52
CA VAL A 22 6.21 -15.74 -9.62
C VAL A 22 6.61 -14.86 -10.81
N ASP A 23 7.02 -15.47 -11.92
CA ASP A 23 7.42 -14.77 -13.14
C ASP A 23 6.22 -14.46 -14.06
N ALA A 24 5.26 -13.71 -13.52
CA ALA A 24 4.10 -13.21 -14.24
C ALA A 24 3.65 -11.86 -13.65
N PRO A 25 3.06 -10.95 -14.46
CA PRO A 25 2.42 -9.76 -13.91
C PRO A 25 1.16 -10.15 -13.12
N THR A 26 0.73 -9.23 -12.25
CA THR A 26 -0.55 -9.25 -11.56
C THR A 26 -1.09 -7.83 -11.57
N ASP A 27 -2.38 -7.68 -11.30
CA ASP A 27 -3.06 -6.41 -11.06
C ASP A 27 -2.41 -5.58 -9.93
N ILE A 28 -2.09 -6.20 -8.80
CA ILE A 28 -1.67 -5.50 -7.58
C ILE A 28 -0.62 -6.26 -6.75
N LEU A 29 0.34 -5.52 -6.20
CA LEU A 29 1.27 -5.99 -5.17
C LEU A 29 1.25 -5.07 -3.96
N SER A 30 1.14 -5.66 -2.78
CA SER A 30 1.20 -4.94 -1.49
C SER A 30 2.50 -5.26 -0.76
N PHE A 31 3.19 -4.23 -0.29
CA PHE A 31 4.42 -4.29 0.49
C PHE A 31 4.21 -3.55 1.82
N PRO A 32 3.79 -4.26 2.88
CA PRO A 32 3.52 -3.63 4.17
C PRO A 32 4.81 -3.09 4.78
N SER A 33 4.73 -1.92 5.43
CA SER A 33 5.85 -1.42 6.22
C SER A 33 6.06 -2.28 7.45
N GLN A 34 7.30 -2.67 7.71
CA GLN A 34 7.70 -3.40 8.93
C GLN A 34 8.25 -2.46 10.02
N LEU A 35 8.35 -1.16 9.73
CA LEU A 35 9.12 -0.22 10.55
C LEU A 35 8.44 0.14 11.86
N PHE A 36 7.13 -0.09 11.99
CA PHE A 36 6.38 0.13 13.23
C PHE A 36 5.36 -0.98 13.40
N SER A 37 5.46 -1.76 14.49
CA SER A 37 4.31 -2.57 14.89
C SER A 37 3.19 -1.63 15.33
N GLU A 38 1.94 -2.00 15.05
CA GLU A 38 0.77 -1.23 15.49
C GLU A 38 0.80 -0.99 17.02
N GLU A 39 1.31 -1.96 17.78
CA GLU A 39 1.47 -1.87 19.23
C GLU A 39 2.46 -0.77 19.64
N LEU A 40 3.63 -0.70 18.99
CA LEU A 40 4.64 0.32 19.33
C LEU A 40 4.13 1.72 18.96
N ALA A 41 3.42 1.86 17.85
CA ALA A 41 2.80 3.13 17.46
C ALA A 41 1.75 3.59 18.47
N GLN A 42 0.92 2.67 18.96
CA GLN A 42 -0.09 2.96 19.99
C GLN A 42 0.54 3.35 21.33
N GLU A 43 1.60 2.67 21.77
CA GLU A 43 2.32 3.02 22.98
C GLU A 43 2.94 4.42 22.89
N MET A 44 3.58 4.75 21.77
CA MET A 44 4.15 6.08 21.55
C MET A 44 3.09 7.18 21.54
N LEU A 45 1.95 6.94 20.91
CA LEU A 45 0.84 7.89 20.88
C LEU A 45 0.28 8.13 22.28
N ALA A 46 0.08 7.06 23.07
CA ALA A 46 -0.41 7.16 24.44
C ALA A 46 0.54 7.97 25.34
N VAL A 47 1.86 7.78 25.20
CA VAL A 47 2.87 8.57 25.91
C VAL A 47 2.80 10.04 25.51
N ALA A 48 2.65 10.33 24.22
CA ALA A 48 2.57 11.70 23.71
C ALA A 48 1.27 12.42 24.15
N GLU A 49 0.15 11.70 24.27
CA GLU A 49 -1.12 12.20 24.82
C GLU A 49 -0.97 12.56 26.30
N GLN A 50 -0.39 11.67 27.09
CA GLN A 50 -0.16 11.89 28.52
C GLN A 50 0.81 13.05 28.80
N ALA A 51 1.77 13.29 27.91
CA ALA A 51 2.70 14.41 28.01
C ALA A 51 2.03 15.77 27.73
N GLY A 52 0.78 15.82 27.25
CA GLY A 52 0.05 17.06 26.97
C GLY A 52 0.63 17.89 25.81
N HIS A 53 1.49 17.29 24.97
CA HIS A 53 2.23 17.95 23.90
C HIS A 53 1.79 17.52 22.48
N LEU A 54 0.69 16.75 22.35
CA LEU A 54 0.17 16.39 21.04
C LEU A 54 -0.62 17.54 20.43
N SER A 55 0.08 18.37 19.68
CA SER A 55 -0.57 19.19 18.67
C SER A 55 -1.11 18.31 17.53
N PRO A 56 -2.11 18.76 16.76
CA PRO A 56 -2.58 18.06 15.56
C PRO A 56 -1.46 17.78 14.54
N GLU A 57 -0.46 18.67 14.48
CA GLU A 57 0.71 18.55 13.60
C GLU A 57 1.60 17.38 14.04
N THR A 58 1.91 17.29 15.34
CA THR A 58 2.69 16.18 15.92
C THR A 58 1.96 14.84 15.81
N ALA A 59 0.64 14.84 16.00
CA ALA A 59 -0.17 13.63 15.82
C ALA A 59 -0.17 13.14 14.36
N ALA A 60 -0.11 14.06 13.39
CA ALA A 60 0.01 13.71 11.97
C ALA A 60 1.38 13.09 11.64
N GLU A 61 2.47 13.57 12.26
CA GLU A 61 3.81 12.99 12.11
C GLU A 61 3.95 11.58 12.68
N LEU A 62 3.10 11.22 13.66
CA LEU A 62 3.04 9.89 14.26
C LEU A 62 2.15 8.90 13.49
N GLN A 63 1.51 9.33 12.38
CA GLN A 63 0.69 8.41 11.60
C GLN A 63 1.55 7.27 11.04
N PRO A 64 1.25 6.00 11.36
CA PRO A 64 2.07 4.88 10.93
C PRO A 64 2.08 4.81 9.41
N TYR A 65 3.27 4.58 8.85
CA TYR A 65 3.41 4.25 7.45
C TYR A 65 2.94 2.81 7.24
N LEU A 66 1.90 2.61 6.43
CA LEU A 66 1.31 1.30 6.19
C LEU A 66 2.09 0.50 5.15
N GLY A 67 2.80 1.17 4.24
CA GLY A 67 3.58 0.54 3.19
C GLY A 67 3.25 1.06 1.79
N ASP A 68 3.59 0.24 0.80
CA ASP A 68 3.48 0.53 -0.62
C ASP A 68 2.47 -0.39 -1.29
N LEU A 69 1.65 0.16 -2.18
CA LEU A 69 0.71 -0.55 -3.03
C LEU A 69 1.03 -0.22 -4.49
N ILE A 70 1.40 -1.25 -5.26
CA ILE A 70 1.82 -1.11 -6.66
C ILE A 70 0.76 -1.73 -7.56
N ILE A 71 0.25 -0.95 -8.51
CA ILE A 71 -0.82 -1.34 -9.44
C ILE A 71 -0.27 -1.34 -10.87
N ALA A 72 -0.42 -2.47 -11.57
CA ALA A 72 -0.15 -2.57 -13.00
C ALA A 72 -1.37 -2.10 -13.80
N LEU A 73 -1.55 -0.80 -13.98
CA LEU A 73 -2.78 -0.25 -14.56
C LEU A 73 -3.15 -0.84 -15.94
N PRO A 74 -2.20 -1.04 -16.89
CA PRO A 74 -2.52 -1.68 -18.17
C PRO A 74 -2.98 -3.14 -18.01
N TYR A 75 -2.40 -3.88 -17.07
CA TYR A 75 -2.84 -5.23 -16.73
C TYR A 75 -4.25 -5.21 -16.14
N THR A 76 -4.49 -4.39 -15.10
CA THR A 76 -5.81 -4.26 -14.45
C THR A 76 -6.91 -3.91 -15.43
N GLN A 77 -6.65 -3.00 -16.39
CA GLN A 77 -7.60 -2.65 -17.45
C GLN A 77 -7.99 -3.84 -18.32
N ARG A 78 -7.03 -4.65 -18.76
CA ARG A 78 -7.32 -5.84 -19.56
C ARG A 78 -8.04 -6.90 -18.72
N HIS A 79 -7.62 -7.09 -17.47
CA HIS A 79 -8.24 -8.04 -16.56
C HIS A 79 -9.71 -7.71 -16.30
N ALA A 80 -10.01 -6.44 -15.99
CA ALA A 80 -11.38 -5.96 -15.82
C ALA A 80 -12.22 -6.21 -17.09
N ALA A 81 -11.68 -5.90 -18.27
CA ALA A 81 -12.37 -6.14 -19.54
C ALA A 81 -12.62 -7.63 -19.82
N GLU A 82 -11.68 -8.52 -19.49
CA GLU A 82 -11.82 -9.97 -19.61
C GLU A 82 -12.91 -10.54 -18.67
N LEU A 83 -13.05 -9.96 -17.49
CA LEU A 83 -14.08 -10.33 -16.50
C LEU A 83 -15.42 -9.62 -16.72
N GLY A 84 -15.50 -8.67 -17.65
CA GLY A 84 -16.72 -7.88 -17.91
C GLY A 84 -17.03 -6.82 -16.85
N HIS A 85 -16.01 -6.40 -16.09
CA HIS A 85 -16.09 -5.32 -15.11
C HIS A 85 -15.56 -4.00 -15.68
N SER A 86 -15.98 -2.88 -15.10
CA SER A 86 -15.32 -1.60 -15.37
C SER A 86 -13.98 -1.54 -14.64
N LEU A 87 -13.05 -0.73 -15.16
CA LEU A 87 -11.79 -0.45 -14.46
C LEU A 87 -12.04 0.16 -13.07
N GLU A 88 -13.07 1.00 -12.94
CA GLU A 88 -13.41 1.67 -11.70
C GLU A 88 -13.91 0.67 -10.65
N ASP A 89 -14.71 -0.31 -11.05
CA ASP A 89 -15.13 -1.41 -10.16
C ASP A 89 -13.89 -2.17 -9.66
N GLU A 90 -12.96 -2.51 -10.57
CA GLU A 90 -11.76 -3.28 -10.23
C GLU A 90 -10.81 -2.53 -9.27
N LEU A 91 -10.71 -1.20 -9.39
CA LEU A 91 -9.86 -0.37 -8.52
C LEU A 91 -10.47 -0.13 -7.12
N VAL A 92 -11.77 -0.41 -6.94
CA VAL A 92 -12.50 -0.21 -5.68
C VAL A 92 -12.69 -1.52 -4.90
N LEU A 93 -12.46 -2.68 -5.53
CA LEU A 93 -12.47 -4.00 -4.89
C LEU A 93 -11.38 -4.15 -3.81
#